data_AF-A0A525CXD6-F1
#
_entry.id   AF-A0A525CXD6-F1
#
_cell.length_a   1.000
_cell.length_b   1.000
_cell.length_c   1.000
_cell.angle_alpha   90.00
_cell.angle_beta   90.00
_cell.angle_gamma   90.00
#
_symmetry.space_group_name_H-M   'P 1'
#
loop_
_entity.id
_entity.type
_entity.pdbx_description
1 polymer ?
#
loop_
_entity_poly.entity_id
_entity_poly.type
_entity_poly.pdbx_seq_one_letter_code
_entity_poly.pdbx_strand_id
1 'polypeptide(L)'
;MFYKDDLQALHAARNFVASGMQSIFLQDGNSLIIKPEEMVRILEHIKQAFPRVERITSSARSHTIARISDENLAKIARAGLNRIHIGMESGSDAVLKKIRKGTDKKTQVLAGQNVKRAGMELSEYYMPGLGGKSLSEDNAVETADALNQINPDFIRIRTLALPDGTPLTDQSGHDPL
;
A
#
# COMPACT_ATOMS: atom_id res chain seq x y z
N MET A 1 -14.55 -34.59 5.35
CA MET A 1 -14.13 -33.83 6.55
C MET A 1 -14.65 -32.41 6.37
N PHE A 2 -15.90 -32.16 6.79
CA PHE A 2 -16.54 -30.86 6.64
C PHE A 2 -15.96 -29.91 7.70
N TYR A 3 -15.44 -28.76 7.27
CA TYR A 3 -14.99 -27.68 8.14
C TYR A 3 -16.14 -27.32 9.09
N LYS A 4 -15.96 -27.60 10.38
CA LYS A 4 -16.85 -27.10 11.43
C LYS A 4 -16.68 -25.58 11.50
N ASP A 5 -17.67 -24.87 10.97
CA ASP A 5 -18.11 -23.52 11.30
C ASP A 5 -17.03 -22.45 11.49
N ASP A 6 -16.32 -22.11 10.40
CA ASP A 6 -15.69 -20.79 10.33
C ASP A 6 -16.78 -19.72 10.10
N LEU A 7 -17.45 -19.36 11.19
CA LEU A 7 -18.50 -18.34 11.19
C LEU A 7 -17.97 -16.99 10.69
N GLN A 8 -16.67 -16.68 10.87
CA GLN A 8 -16.08 -15.46 10.36
C GLN A 8 -16.00 -15.49 8.83
N ALA A 9 -15.50 -16.59 8.26
CA ALA A 9 -15.47 -16.76 6.81
C ALA A 9 -16.88 -16.76 6.21
N LEU A 10 -17.85 -17.41 6.86
CA LEU A 10 -19.25 -17.40 6.43
C LEU A 10 -19.85 -15.99 6.46
N HIS A 11 -19.62 -15.23 7.54
CA HIS A 11 -20.09 -13.84 7.66
C HIS A 11 -19.41 -12.94 6.62
N ALA A 12 -18.10 -13.08 6.40
CA ALA A 12 -17.38 -12.34 5.37
C ALA A 12 -17.92 -12.63 3.98
N ALA A 13 -18.14 -13.91 3.64
CA ALA A 13 -18.73 -14.32 2.37
C ALA A 13 -20.16 -13.78 2.21
N ARG A 14 -21.01 -13.87 3.24
CA ARG A 14 -22.36 -13.30 3.22
C ARG A 14 -22.35 -11.79 3.01
N ASN A 15 -21.48 -11.07 3.72
CA ASN A 15 -21.34 -9.62 3.58
C ASN A 15 -20.86 -9.23 2.17
N PHE A 16 -19.90 -9.98 1.63
CA PHE A 16 -19.38 -9.77 0.28
C PHE A 16 -20.47 -9.96 -0.78
N VAL A 17 -21.27 -11.04 -0.67
CA VAL A 17 -22.42 -11.30 -1.55
C VAL A 17 -23.50 -10.22 -1.40
N ALA A 18 -23.88 -9.89 -0.17
CA ALA A 18 -24.91 -8.88 0.12
C ALA A 18 -24.51 -7.48 -0.34
N SER A 19 -23.20 -7.18 -0.40
CA SER A 19 -22.64 -5.91 -0.87
C SER A 19 -22.32 -5.92 -2.37
N GLY A 20 -22.85 -6.86 -3.14
CA GLY A 20 -22.78 -6.88 -4.61
C GLY A 20 -21.48 -7.43 -5.22
N MET A 21 -20.54 -7.91 -4.41
CA MET A 21 -19.28 -8.53 -4.85
C MET A 21 -18.39 -7.66 -5.76
N GLN A 22 -18.48 -6.33 -5.63
CA GLN A 22 -17.82 -5.41 -6.57
C GLN A 22 -16.35 -5.13 -6.24
N SER A 23 -15.88 -5.47 -5.03
CA SER A 23 -14.54 -5.09 -4.54
C SER A 23 -13.80 -6.24 -3.86
N ILE A 24 -12.60 -6.53 -4.33
CA ILE A 24 -11.69 -7.52 -3.74
C ILE A 24 -10.39 -6.84 -3.33
N PHE A 25 -9.83 -7.23 -2.18
CA PHE A 25 -8.58 -6.69 -1.66
C PHE A 25 -7.59 -7.84 -1.37
N LEU A 26 -6.41 -7.79 -1.99
CA LEU A 26 -5.28 -8.68 -1.74
C LEU A 26 -4.47 -8.13 -0.56
N GLN A 27 -4.62 -8.76 0.61
CA GLN A 27 -4.17 -8.22 1.90
C GLN A 27 -2.70 -8.50 2.27
N ASP A 28 -1.92 -9.17 1.43
CA ASP A 28 -0.49 -9.37 1.73
C ASP A 28 0.26 -8.02 1.74
N GLY A 29 1.17 -7.84 2.70
CA GLY A 29 1.93 -6.61 2.88
C GLY A 29 2.85 -6.27 1.70
N ASN A 30 3.03 -7.19 0.75
CA ASN A 30 3.72 -6.99 -0.51
C ASN A 30 3.29 -7.99 -1.60
N SER A 31 1.99 -8.05 -1.95
CA SER A 31 1.48 -9.06 -2.92
C SER A 31 2.20 -9.05 -4.28
N LEU A 32 2.77 -7.92 -4.69
CA LEU A 32 3.48 -7.77 -5.98
C LEU A 32 4.92 -8.31 -5.97
N ILE A 33 5.38 -8.94 -4.87
CA ILE A 33 6.71 -9.57 -4.81
C ILE A 33 6.82 -10.82 -5.68
N ILE A 34 5.68 -11.45 -5.99
CA ILE A 34 5.63 -12.64 -6.85
C ILE A 34 5.94 -12.29 -8.30
N LYS A 35 6.21 -13.31 -9.12
CA LYS A 35 6.43 -13.11 -10.56
C LYS A 35 5.18 -12.49 -11.21
N PRO A 36 5.34 -11.52 -12.13
CA PRO A 36 4.22 -10.87 -12.80
C PRO A 36 3.23 -11.84 -13.44
N GLU A 37 3.71 -12.95 -14.01
CA GLU A 37 2.87 -13.96 -14.65
C GLU A 37 1.97 -14.68 -13.65
N GLU A 38 2.45 -14.93 -12.43
CA GLU A 38 1.66 -15.54 -11.36
C GLU A 38 0.61 -14.55 -10.83
N MET A 39 0.95 -13.27 -10.72
CA MET A 39 -0.04 -12.23 -10.37
C MET A 39 -1.15 -12.14 -11.42
N VAL A 40 -0.80 -12.18 -12.72
CA VAL A 40 -1.80 -12.20 -13.80
C VAL A 40 -2.73 -13.40 -13.68
N ARG A 41 -2.20 -14.61 -13.46
CA ARG A 41 -3.02 -15.82 -13.26
C ARG A 41 -3.99 -15.69 -12.09
N ILE A 42 -3.54 -15.13 -10.97
CA ILE A 42 -4.40 -14.88 -9.80
C ILE A 42 -5.54 -13.91 -10.16
N LEU A 43 -5.23 -12.80 -10.83
CA LEU A 43 -6.21 -11.79 -11.21
C LEU A 43 -7.24 -12.34 -12.21
N GLU A 44 -6.80 -13.10 -13.21
CA GLU A 44 -7.67 -13.77 -14.16
C GLU A 44 -8.61 -14.76 -13.48
N HIS A 45 -8.09 -15.55 -12.54
CA HIS A 45 -8.91 -16.47 -11.76
C HIS A 45 -9.95 -15.75 -10.90
N ILE A 46 -9.57 -14.63 -10.27
CA ILE A 46 -10.49 -13.77 -9.53
C ILE A 46 -11.62 -13.26 -10.43
N LYS A 47 -11.31 -12.77 -11.63
CA LYS A 47 -12.34 -12.28 -12.57
C LYS A 47 -13.25 -13.39 -13.10
N GLN A 48 -12.73 -14.60 -13.26
CA GLN A 48 -13.54 -15.77 -13.64
C GLN A 48 -14.49 -16.18 -12.50
N ALA A 49 -14.01 -16.21 -11.27
CA ALA A 49 -14.80 -16.57 -10.09
C ALA A 49 -15.82 -15.49 -9.71
N PHE A 50 -15.48 -14.22 -9.92
CA PHE A 50 -16.30 -13.06 -9.56
C PHE A 50 -16.45 -12.10 -10.76
N PRO A 51 -17.26 -12.43 -11.78
CA PRO A 51 -17.36 -11.62 -13.01
C PRO A 51 -17.90 -10.20 -12.83
N ARG A 52 -18.53 -9.91 -11.69
CA ARG A 52 -19.04 -8.58 -11.32
C ARG A 52 -18.04 -7.73 -10.55
N VAL A 53 -16.81 -8.21 -10.32
CA VAL A 53 -15.79 -7.43 -9.62
C VAL A 53 -15.39 -6.24 -10.49
N GLU A 54 -15.50 -5.05 -9.90
CA GLU A 54 -15.14 -3.79 -10.55
C GLU A 54 -13.78 -3.28 -10.06
N ARG A 55 -13.46 -3.53 -8.79
CA ARG A 55 -12.22 -3.07 -8.16
C ARG A 55 -11.44 -4.22 -7.53
N ILE A 56 -10.19 -4.38 -7.95
CA ILE A 56 -9.22 -5.26 -7.30
C ILE A 56 -8.10 -4.38 -6.77
N THR A 57 -7.91 -4.41 -5.46
CA THR A 57 -6.91 -3.60 -4.76
C THR A 57 -5.83 -4.49 -4.17
N SER A 58 -4.57 -4.03 -4.19
CA SER A 58 -3.47 -4.70 -3.49
C SER A 58 -2.69 -3.72 -2.64
N SER A 59 -2.11 -4.21 -1.54
CA SER A 59 -0.99 -3.52 -0.88
C SER A 59 0.33 -3.88 -1.56
N ALA A 60 1.29 -2.97 -1.54
CA ALA A 60 2.63 -3.20 -2.07
C ALA A 60 3.67 -2.26 -1.45
N ARG A 61 4.94 -2.65 -1.55
CA ARG A 61 6.07 -1.80 -1.14
C ARG A 61 6.63 -1.02 -2.33
N SER A 62 6.98 0.25 -2.11
CA SER A 62 7.57 1.13 -3.13
C SER A 62 8.78 0.49 -3.82
N HIS A 63 9.70 -0.10 -3.06
CA HIS A 63 10.88 -0.76 -3.62
C HIS A 63 10.55 -1.97 -4.52
N THR A 64 9.43 -2.65 -4.29
CA THR A 64 8.99 -3.76 -5.17
C THR A 64 8.47 -3.21 -6.48
N ILE A 65 7.55 -2.25 -6.43
CA ILE A 65 6.97 -1.63 -7.64
C ILE A 65 8.04 -0.95 -8.50
N ALA A 66 8.99 -0.25 -7.87
CA ALA A 66 10.06 0.44 -8.57
C ALA A 66 10.95 -0.48 -9.44
N ARG A 67 10.94 -1.80 -9.18
CA ARG A 67 11.73 -2.80 -9.91
C ARG A 67 10.93 -3.59 -10.93
N ILE A 68 9.61 -3.43 -10.97
CA ILE A 68 8.76 -4.07 -11.99
C ILE A 68 8.80 -3.17 -13.24
N SER A 69 9.01 -3.78 -14.41
CA SER A 69 9.00 -3.05 -15.68
C SER A 69 7.61 -2.47 -15.97
N ASP A 70 7.57 -1.34 -16.69
CA ASP A 70 6.32 -0.71 -17.14
C ASP A 70 5.44 -1.70 -17.93
N GLU A 71 6.04 -2.57 -18.75
CA GLU A 71 5.32 -3.61 -19.50
C GLU A 71 4.62 -4.61 -18.56
N ASN A 72 5.31 -5.05 -17.51
CA ASN A 72 4.75 -6.01 -16.56
C ASN A 72 3.68 -5.38 -15.66
N LEU A 73 3.87 -4.13 -15.23
CA LEU A 73 2.80 -3.38 -14.54
C LEU A 73 1.57 -3.18 -15.43
N ALA A 74 1.75 -2.89 -16.72
CA ALA A 74 0.66 -2.78 -17.67
C ALA A 74 -0.05 -4.13 -17.92
N LYS A 75 0.67 -5.27 -17.91
CA LYS A 75 0.05 -6.61 -17.95
C LYS A 75 -0.79 -6.87 -16.71
N ILE A 76 -0.25 -6.60 -15.52
CA ILE A 76 -0.95 -6.75 -14.23
C ILE A 76 -2.21 -5.87 -14.19
N ALA A 77 -2.11 -4.61 -14.64
CA ALA A 77 -3.24 -3.71 -14.70
C ALA A 77 -4.36 -4.23 -15.63
N ARG A 78 -3.99 -4.67 -16.85
CA ARG A 78 -4.94 -5.26 -17.81
C ARG A 78 -5.62 -6.53 -17.29
N ALA A 79 -4.90 -7.34 -16.52
CA ALA A 79 -5.46 -8.54 -15.90
C ALA A 79 -6.53 -8.22 -14.83
N GLY A 80 -6.54 -7.00 -14.29
CA GLY A 80 -7.64 -6.48 -13.48
C GLY A 80 -7.24 -5.77 -12.19
N LEU A 81 -5.95 -5.74 -11.83
CA LEU A 81 -5.51 -4.94 -10.69
C LEU A 81 -5.64 -3.45 -11.05
N ASN A 82 -6.47 -2.72 -10.33
CA ASN A 82 -6.76 -1.33 -10.68
C ASN A 82 -6.58 -0.34 -9.53
N ARG A 83 -6.20 -0.80 -8.33
CA ARG A 83 -5.78 0.07 -7.24
C ARG A 83 -4.61 -0.51 -6.45
N ILE A 84 -3.66 0.34 -6.10
CA ILE A 84 -2.54 0.00 -5.23
C ILE A 84 -2.54 0.90 -3.99
N HIS A 85 -2.33 0.29 -2.83
CA HIS A 85 -2.09 0.97 -1.57
C HIS A 85 -0.59 0.87 -1.23
N ILE A 86 0.06 2.01 -1.04
CA ILE A 86 1.47 2.10 -0.64
C ILE A 86 1.57 2.79 0.72
N GLY A 87 2.24 2.13 1.65
CA GLY A 87 2.74 2.76 2.86
C GLY A 87 3.97 3.58 2.52
N MET A 88 3.79 4.87 2.22
CA MET A 88 4.89 5.83 2.05
C MET A 88 5.44 6.29 3.39
N GLU A 89 4.53 6.53 4.35
CA GLU A 89 4.69 7.09 5.70
C GLU A 89 5.36 8.46 5.79
N SER A 90 6.42 8.72 5.02
CA SER A 90 7.15 9.97 4.96
C SER A 90 7.85 10.13 3.59
N GLY A 91 7.93 11.36 3.09
CA GLY A 91 8.81 11.73 1.99
C GLY A 91 10.21 12.16 2.44
N SER A 92 10.49 12.28 3.74
CA SER A 92 11.81 12.69 4.26
C SER A 92 12.73 11.49 4.41
N ASP A 93 13.89 11.51 3.74
CA ASP A 93 14.92 10.48 3.89
C ASP A 93 15.47 10.40 5.33
N ALA A 94 15.48 11.52 6.06
CA ALA A 94 15.87 11.54 7.47
C ALA A 94 14.87 10.76 8.33
N VAL A 95 13.57 10.96 8.12
CA VAL A 95 12.51 10.22 8.82
C VAL A 95 12.50 8.75 8.40
N LEU A 96 12.59 8.46 7.10
CA LEU A 96 12.63 7.09 6.57
C LEU A 96 13.81 6.29 7.13
N LYS A 97 14.97 6.94 7.29
CA LYS A 97 16.16 6.36 7.94
C LYS A 97 15.93 6.13 9.44
N LYS A 98 15.36 7.11 10.15
CA LYS A 98 15.03 7.01 11.59
C LYS A 98 14.16 5.78 11.89
N ILE A 99 13.14 5.55 11.07
CA ILE A 99 12.22 4.41 11.25
C ILE A 99 12.67 3.12 10.55
N ARG A 100 13.84 3.12 9.92
CA ARG A 100 14.40 1.97 9.16
C ARG A 100 13.41 1.42 8.13
N LYS A 101 12.72 2.30 7.39
CA LYS A 101 11.70 1.92 6.40
C LYS A 101 12.26 1.02 5.28
N GLY A 102 13.54 1.20 4.94
CA GLY A 102 14.21 0.44 3.87
C GLY A 102 13.92 0.94 2.46
N THR A 103 13.61 2.23 2.31
CA THR A 103 13.43 2.94 1.04
C THR A 103 13.85 4.40 1.20
N ASP A 104 13.99 5.12 0.09
CA ASP A 104 14.21 6.56 0.01
C ASP A 104 13.07 7.26 -0.76
N LYS A 105 13.01 8.60 -0.66
CA LYS A 105 12.05 9.47 -1.35
C LYS A 105 12.01 9.21 -2.84
N LYS A 106 13.20 9.12 -3.46
CA LYS A 106 13.35 8.91 -4.91
C LYS A 106 12.68 7.61 -5.37
N THR A 107 12.87 6.52 -4.62
CA THR A 107 12.25 5.23 -4.88
C THR A 107 10.73 5.28 -4.68
N GLN A 108 10.26 6.03 -3.67
CA GLN A 108 8.82 6.22 -3.44
C GLN A 108 8.16 6.95 -4.61
N VAL A 109 8.78 8.05 -5.07
CA VAL A 109 8.29 8.83 -6.21
C VAL A 109 8.28 7.99 -7.48
N LEU A 110 9.37 7.26 -7.77
CA LEU A 110 9.43 6.36 -8.92
C LEU A 110 8.32 5.30 -8.86
N ALA A 111 8.15 4.64 -7.72
CA ALA A 111 7.11 3.63 -7.55
C ALA A 111 5.71 4.20 -7.80
N GLY A 112 5.38 5.35 -7.19
CA GLY A 112 4.10 6.00 -7.38
C GLY A 112 3.85 6.36 -8.85
N GLN A 113 4.84 6.94 -9.52
CA GLN A 113 4.73 7.27 -10.95
C GLN A 113 4.58 6.02 -11.82
N ASN A 114 5.24 4.91 -11.50
CA ASN A 114 5.07 3.64 -12.21
C ASN A 114 3.62 3.13 -12.09
N VAL A 115 3.01 3.21 -10.90
CA VAL A 115 1.59 2.85 -10.70
C VAL A 115 0.69 3.72 -11.58
N LYS A 116 0.90 5.05 -11.55
CA LYS A 116 0.11 6.00 -12.34
C LYS A 116 0.25 5.75 -13.85
N ARG A 117 1.47 5.52 -14.35
CA ARG A 117 1.72 5.19 -15.78
C ARG A 117 1.03 3.90 -16.21
N ALA A 118 0.90 2.93 -15.32
CA ALA A 118 0.19 1.68 -15.59
C ALA A 118 -1.35 1.83 -15.60
N GLY A 119 -1.87 3.04 -15.32
CA GLY A 119 -3.32 3.31 -15.33
C GLY A 119 -4.07 2.79 -14.10
N MET A 120 -3.35 2.53 -13.00
CA MET A 120 -3.95 2.11 -11.73
C MET A 120 -4.15 3.32 -10.81
N GLU A 121 -5.20 3.26 -9.98
CA GLU A 121 -5.36 4.19 -8.88
C GLU A 121 -4.29 3.95 -7.81
N LEU A 122 -3.78 5.03 -7.22
CA LEU A 122 -2.77 4.99 -6.18
C LEU A 122 -3.30 5.66 -4.90
N SER A 123 -3.16 4.94 -3.79
CA SER A 123 -3.43 5.45 -2.45
C SER A 123 -2.14 5.47 -1.63
N GLU A 124 -1.60 6.67 -1.39
CA GLU A 124 -0.43 6.88 -0.53
C GLU A 124 -0.84 7.11 0.91
N TYR A 125 -0.15 6.46 1.85
CA TYR A 125 -0.38 6.64 3.27
C TYR A 125 0.74 7.48 3.88
N TYR A 126 0.37 8.58 4.57
CA TYR A 126 1.29 9.53 5.20
C TYR A 126 1.10 9.57 6.72
N MET A 127 2.22 9.69 7.46
CA MET A 127 2.26 9.78 8.92
C MET A 127 2.98 11.07 9.38
N PRO A 128 2.25 12.17 9.65
CA PRO A 128 2.85 13.47 10.00
C PRO A 128 3.75 13.46 11.24
N GLY A 129 3.37 12.71 12.28
CA GLY A 129 4.11 12.67 13.55
C GLY A 129 5.33 11.75 13.56
N LEU A 130 5.62 11.05 12.45
CA LEU A 130 6.62 9.98 12.43
C LEU A 130 8.05 10.48 12.68
N GLY A 131 8.34 11.74 12.32
CA GLY A 131 9.63 12.37 12.55
C GLY A 131 9.89 12.78 14.01
N GLY A 132 8.85 12.89 14.85
CA GLY A 132 8.92 13.64 16.11
C GLY A 132 9.09 15.16 15.88
N LYS A 133 9.23 15.94 16.96
CA LYS A 133 9.36 17.41 16.87
C LYS A 133 10.51 17.86 15.97
N SER A 134 11.68 17.25 16.14
CA SER A 134 12.93 17.65 15.49
C SER A 134 12.91 17.52 13.96
N LEU A 135 12.07 16.66 13.40
CA LEU A 135 11.94 16.45 11.95
C LEU A 135 10.53 16.79 11.44
N SER A 136 9.69 17.47 12.22
CA SER A 136 8.29 17.71 11.85
C SER A 136 8.15 18.55 10.58
N GLU A 137 8.94 19.63 10.46
CA GLU A 137 8.89 20.52 9.30
C GLU A 137 9.45 19.83 8.05
N ASP A 138 10.62 19.20 8.18
CA ASP A 138 11.26 18.41 7.11
C ASP A 138 10.33 17.30 6.61
N ASN A 139 9.68 16.56 7.51
CA ASN A 139 8.69 15.55 7.15
C ASN A 139 7.53 16.14 6.33
N ALA A 140 7.00 17.28 6.74
CA ALA A 140 5.87 17.91 6.06
C ALA A 140 6.26 18.40 4.66
N VAL A 141 7.37 19.13 4.54
CA VAL A 141 7.86 19.70 3.28
C VAL A 141 8.25 18.60 2.30
N GLU A 142 9.06 17.64 2.74
CA GLU A 142 9.56 16.58 1.86
C GLU A 142 8.46 15.63 1.41
N THR A 143 7.47 15.36 2.28
CA THR A 143 6.29 14.57 1.90
C THR A 143 5.40 15.32 0.93
N ALA A 144 5.14 16.62 1.16
CA ALA A 144 4.34 17.42 0.24
C ALA A 144 4.97 17.45 -1.16
N ASP A 145 6.30 17.64 -1.23
CA ASP A 145 7.04 17.58 -2.49
C ASP A 145 6.95 16.19 -3.16
N ALA A 146 7.14 15.10 -2.41
CA ALA A 146 7.00 13.74 -2.96
C ALA A 146 5.58 13.49 -3.52
N LEU A 147 4.54 13.88 -2.78
CA LEU A 147 3.15 13.71 -3.18
C LEU A 147 2.79 14.56 -4.41
N ASN A 148 3.34 15.78 -4.54
CA ASN A 148 3.19 16.62 -5.71
C ASN A 148 3.81 15.99 -6.96
N GLN A 149 4.96 15.33 -6.83
CA GLN A 149 5.62 14.63 -7.94
C GLN A 149 4.90 13.35 -8.37
N ILE A 150 4.26 12.65 -7.41
CA ILE A 150 3.53 11.41 -7.67
C ILE A 150 2.13 11.68 -8.23
N ASN A 151 1.44 12.70 -7.69
CA ASN A 151 0.03 12.99 -7.93
C ASN A 151 -0.89 11.76 -7.71
N PRO A 152 -0.94 11.19 -6.48
CA PRO A 152 -1.74 10.01 -6.18
C PRO A 152 -3.24 10.36 -6.17
N ASP A 153 -4.09 9.36 -6.44
CA ASP A 153 -5.55 9.53 -6.41
C ASP A 153 -6.08 9.74 -4.98
N PHE A 154 -5.38 9.18 -4.00
CA PHE A 154 -5.72 9.33 -2.59
C PHE A 154 -4.47 9.57 -1.74
N ILE A 155 -4.56 10.56 -0.85
CA ILE A 155 -3.62 10.75 0.26
C ILE A 155 -4.36 10.36 1.54
N ARG A 156 -3.84 9.39 2.28
CA ARG A 156 -4.44 8.87 3.51
C ARG A 156 -3.56 9.19 4.70
N ILE A 157 -4.07 10.05 5.57
CA ILE A 157 -3.36 10.41 6.80
C ILE A 157 -3.60 9.33 7.86
N ARG A 158 -2.51 8.93 8.52
CA ARG A 158 -2.51 8.03 9.67
C ARG A 158 -1.74 8.65 10.81
N THR A 159 -2.33 8.65 11.99
CA THR A 159 -1.65 9.03 13.23
C THR A 159 -0.76 7.88 13.68
N LEU A 160 0.42 8.22 14.21
CA LEU A 160 1.30 7.26 14.85
C LEU A 160 0.61 6.74 16.12
N ALA A 161 0.23 5.47 16.12
CA ALA A 161 -0.06 4.74 17.34
C ALA A 161 1.22 4.01 17.74
N LEU A 162 1.68 4.21 18.97
CA LEU A 162 2.81 3.50 19.55
C LEU A 162 2.26 2.48 20.55
N PRO A 163 2.05 1.20 20.15
CA PRO A 163 1.76 0.15 21.11
C PRO A 163 2.98 -0.03 22.01
N ASP A 164 2.72 -0.16 23.32
CA ASP A 164 3.76 -0.42 24.32
C ASP A 164 4.64 -1.62 23.90
N GLY A 165 5.96 -1.46 23.98
CA GLY A 165 6.93 -2.53 23.69
C GLY A 165 7.35 -2.66 22.22
N THR A 166 7.03 -1.69 21.36
CA THR A 166 7.58 -1.63 20.00
C THR A 166 8.95 -0.92 19.98
N PRO A 167 9.89 -1.25 19.08
CA PRO A 167 11.20 -0.58 19.03
C PRO A 167 11.16 0.95 18.87
N LEU A 168 10.02 1.50 18.41
CA LEU A 168 9.79 2.94 18.37
C LEU A 168 9.44 3.53 19.75
N THR A 169 8.82 2.78 20.67
CA THR A 169 8.50 3.25 22.03
C THR A 169 9.74 3.55 22.88
N ASP A 170 10.82 2.79 22.71
CA ASP A 170 12.05 2.99 23.48
C ASP A 170 12.80 4.28 23.08
N GLN A 171 12.57 4.80 21.87
CA GLN A 171 13.20 6.03 21.40
C GLN A 171 12.44 7.31 21.82
N SER A 172 11.15 7.19 22.12
CA SER A 172 10.32 8.31 22.62
C SER A 172 10.61 8.70 24.08
N GLY A 173 11.41 7.93 24.82
CA GLY A 173 11.81 8.24 26.19
C GLY A 173 12.83 9.38 26.34
N HIS A 174 13.33 9.95 25.24
CA HIS A 174 14.37 10.99 25.26
C HIS A 174 14.07 12.25 24.45
N ASP A 175 12.94 12.30 23.75
CA ASP A 175 12.56 13.49 22.97
C ASP A 175 11.04 13.67 23.06
N PRO A 176 10.52 14.63 23.84
CA PRO A 176 9.10 14.77 24.05
C PRO A 176 8.42 15.23 22.75
N LEU A 177 7.38 14.49 22.34
CA LEU A 177 6.44 14.82 21.26
C LEU A 177 5.92 16.26 21.32
#